data_AF-A0A436D6Q8-F1
#
_entry.id   AF-A0A436D6Q8-F1
#
_cell.length_a   1.000
_cell.length_b   1.000
_cell.length_c   1.000
_cell.angle_alpha   90.00
_cell.angle_beta   90.00
_cell.angle_gamma   90.00
#
_symmetry.space_group_name_H-M   'P 1'
#
loop_
_entity.id
_entity.type
_entity.pdbx_description
1 polymer ?
#
loop_
_entity_poly.entity_id
_entity_poly.type
_entity_poly.pdbx_seq_one_letter_code
_entity_poly.pdbx_strand_id
1 'polypeptide(L)' 'MSPKPTCHLIRPESTYEGKQGLTYFAGIAAETVGASGICMHMLTMPPGARAKAHMHESHETAIYV' A
#
# COMPACT_ATOMS: atom_id res chain seq x y z
N MET A 1 20.42 22.74 -8.16
CA MET A 1 20.47 21.52 -8.99
C MET A 1 19.44 20.56 -8.45
N SER A 2 18.55 20.03 -9.29
CA SER A 2 17.64 18.97 -8.87
C SER A 2 18.44 17.69 -8.57
N PRO A 3 18.05 16.89 -7.56
CA PRO A 3 18.74 15.64 -7.26
C PRO A 3 18.70 14.68 -8.46
N LYS A 4 19.75 13.86 -8.60
CA LYS A 4 19.84 12.84 -9.65
C LYS A 4 18.71 11.82 -9.45
N PRO A 5 17.95 11.45 -10.49
CA PRO A 5 16.91 10.44 -10.36
C PRO A 5 17.48 9.11 -9.84
N THR A 6 16.81 8.52 -8.85
CA THR A 6 17.11 7.19 -8.29
C THR A 6 15.99 6.21 -8.65
N CYS A 7 16.26 4.91 -8.50
CA CYS A 7 15.26 3.86 -8.68
C CYS A 7 15.26 2.96 -7.44
N HIS A 8 14.06 2.62 -6.96
CA HIS A 8 13.87 1.75 -5.80
C HIS A 8 13.27 0.41 -6.25
N LEU A 9 13.93 -0.69 -5.93
CA LEU A 9 13.41 -2.03 -6.16
C LEU A 9 12.56 -2.46 -4.95
N ILE A 10 11.27 -2.62 -5.16
CA ILE A 10 10.33 -3.15 -4.18
C ILE A 10 10.18 -4.64 -4.46
N ARG A 11 10.30 -5.49 -3.42
CA ARG A 11 10.12 -6.93 -3.54
C ARG A 11 8.93 -7.43 -2.71
N PRO A 12 8.12 -8.37 -3.23
CA PRO A 12 6.80 -8.71 -2.67
C PRO A 12 6.81 -9.59 -1.42
N GLU A 13 7.98 -9.99 -0.89
CA GLU A 13 8.07 -11.07 0.10
C GLU A 13 7.74 -10.61 1.53
N SER A 14 7.80 -9.31 1.83
CA SER A 14 7.49 -8.77 3.16
C SER A 14 6.05 -8.30 3.23
N THR A 15 5.26 -8.90 4.12
CA THR A 15 3.90 -8.46 4.43
C THR A 15 3.80 -7.84 5.83
N TYR A 16 2.72 -7.12 6.08
CA TYR A 16 2.40 -6.60 7.41
C TYR A 16 0.91 -6.69 7.70
N GLU A 17 0.57 -6.78 8.98
CA GLU A 17 -0.82 -6.74 9.44
C GLU A 17 -1.32 -5.30 9.48
N GLY A 18 -2.33 -5.00 8.66
CA GLY A 18 -2.96 -3.69 8.63
C GLY A 18 -3.96 -3.52 9.76
N LYS A 19 -4.14 -2.26 10.20
CA LYS A 19 -5.12 -1.90 11.24
C LYS A 19 -6.55 -2.29 10.88
N GLN A 20 -6.80 -2.40 9.58
CA GLN A 20 -8.05 -2.80 8.93
C GLN A 20 -8.33 -4.30 9.06
N GLY A 21 -7.39 -5.12 9.57
CA GLY A 21 -7.59 -6.55 9.76
C GLY A 21 -7.35 -7.39 8.51
N LEU A 22 -6.47 -6.91 7.62
CA LEU A 22 -5.99 -7.66 6.45
C LEU A 22 -4.46 -7.66 6.45
N THR A 23 -3.88 -8.68 5.83
CA THR A 23 -2.44 -8.76 5.59
C THR A 23 -2.11 -8.08 4.27
N TYR A 24 -1.24 -7.08 4.29
CA TYR A 24 -0.89 -6.25 3.14
C TYR A 24 0.57 -6.46 2.73
N PHE A 25 0.83 -6.28 1.45
CA PHE A 25 2.14 -5.94 0.90
C PHE A 25 2.15 -4.44 0.59
N ALA A 26 3.09 -3.68 1.18
CA ALA A 26 3.32 -2.29 0.81
C ALA A 26 4.12 -2.24 -0.49
N GLY A 27 3.44 -1.90 -1.58
CA GLY A 27 4.06 -1.58 -2.86
C GLY A 27 4.62 -0.16 -2.81
N ILE A 28 4.17 0.71 -3.70
CA ILE A 28 4.56 2.12 -3.72
C ILE A 28 3.89 2.83 -2.54
N ALA A 29 4.63 3.21 -1.50
CA ALA A 29 4.12 3.90 -0.32
C ALA A 29 5.16 4.87 0.24
N ALA A 30 4.75 5.72 1.18
CA ALA A 30 5.65 6.62 1.90
C ALA A 30 6.73 5.83 2.64
N GLU A 31 6.36 4.70 3.26
CA GLU A 31 7.23 3.86 4.08
C GLU A 31 8.25 3.06 3.25
N THR A 32 7.96 2.77 1.98
CA THR A 32 8.83 1.95 1.12
C THR A 32 9.72 2.79 0.22
N VAL A 33 9.17 3.81 -0.42
CA VAL A 33 9.88 4.62 -1.43
C VAL A 33 9.71 6.12 -1.24
N GLY A 34 9.12 6.57 -0.13
CA GLY A 34 8.88 7.99 0.13
C GLY A 34 7.82 8.61 -0.80
N ALA A 35 6.88 7.80 -1.31
CA ALA A 35 5.84 8.30 -2.21
C ALA A 35 4.91 9.30 -1.49
N SER A 36 4.59 10.40 -2.17
CA SER A 36 3.68 11.44 -1.67
C SER A 36 2.39 11.58 -2.47
N GLY A 37 2.36 11.09 -3.72
CA GLY A 37 1.20 11.22 -4.62
C GLY A 37 0.37 9.94 -4.79
N ILE A 38 0.94 8.78 -4.51
CA ILE A 38 0.24 7.49 -4.60
C ILE A 38 0.67 6.59 -3.46
N CYS A 39 -0.31 5.89 -2.89
CA CYS A 39 -0.10 4.79 -1.97
C CYS A 39 -0.77 3.55 -2.55
N MET A 40 0.01 2.51 -2.82
CA MET A 40 -0.41 1.30 -3.50
C MET A 40 -0.03 0.09 -2.66
N HIS A 41 -1.04 -0.66 -2.24
CA HIS A 41 -0.88 -1.93 -1.54
C HIS A 41 -1.45 -3.06 -2.38
N MET A 42 -0.91 -4.26 -2.19
CA MET A 42 -1.47 -5.49 -2.72
C MET A 42 -1.82 -6.40 -1.56
N LEU A 43 -2.92 -7.14 -1.68
CA LEU A 43 -3.29 -8.14 -0.70
C LEU A 43 -4.07 -9.28 -1.35
N THR A 44 -4.06 -10.43 -0.69
CA THR A 44 -4.89 -11.57 -1.06
C THR A 44 -6.13 -11.58 -0.17
N MET A 45 -7.32 -11.64 -0.77
CA MET A 45 -8.59 -11.73 -0.06
C MET A 45 -9.04 -13.20 0.04
N PRO A 46 -8.92 -13.88 1.19
CA PRO A 46 -9.48 -15.22 1.33
C PRO A 46 -11.02 -15.18 1.38
N PRO A 47 -11.69 -16.30 1.08
CA PRO A 47 -13.16 -16.39 1.18
C PRO A 47 -13.67 -15.95 2.56
N GLY A 48 -14.65 -15.05 2.57
CA GLY A 48 -15.25 -14.53 3.80
C GLY A 48 -14.43 -13.46 4.53
N ALA A 49 -13.24 -13.10 4.05
CA ALA A 49 -12.46 -12.00 4.62
C ALA A 49 -13.19 -10.67 4.53
N ARG A 50 -13.01 -9.85 5.56
CA ARG A 50 -13.63 -8.53 5.65
C ARG A 50 -12.70 -7.58 6.41
N ALA A 51 -12.38 -6.45 5.78
CA ALA A 51 -11.75 -5.34 6.47
C ALA A 51 -12.71 -4.69 7.48
N LYS A 52 -12.17 -4.16 8.58
CA LYS A 52 -12.88 -3.24 9.46
C LYS A 52 -13.26 -1.98 8.67
N ALA A 53 -14.48 -1.47 8.88
CA ALA A 53 -14.89 -0.20 8.29
C ALA A 53 -13.96 0.93 8.76
N HIS A 54 -13.51 1.77 7.83
CA HIS A 54 -12.60 2.87 8.11
C HIS A 54 -12.74 3.96 7.05
N MET A 55 -12.21 5.14 7.34
CA MET A 55 -12.27 6.32 6.48
C MET A 55 -10.89 6.60 5.88
N HIS A 56 -10.87 6.93 4.59
CA HIS A 56 -9.69 7.39 3.88
C HIS A 56 -9.71 8.92 3.86
N GLU A 57 -9.25 9.51 4.96
CA GLU A 57 -9.18 10.97 5.05
C GLU A 57 -8.11 11.49 4.08
N SER A 58 -8.44 12.50 3.28
CA SER A 58 -7.55 13.14 2.30
C SER A 58 -7.07 12.24 1.14
N HIS A 59 -7.68 11.06 0.95
CA HIS A 59 -7.32 10.14 -0.13
C HIS A 59 -8.57 9.69 -0.88
N GLU A 60 -8.52 9.71 -2.20
CA GLU A 60 -9.44 8.92 -3.02
C GLU A 60 -8.87 7.50 -3.17
N THR A 61 -9.73 6.51 -3.41
CA THR A 61 -9.28 5.12 -3.50
C THR A 61 -9.97 4.40 -4.63
N ALA A 62 -9.14 3.74 -5.43
CA ALA A 62 -9.57 2.78 -6.43
C ALA A 62 -9.07 1.39 -6.01
N ILE A 63 -9.88 0.37 -6.31
CA ILE A 63 -9.53 -1.02 -6.06
C ILE A 63 -9.65 -1.75 -7.40
N TYR A 64 -8.57 -2.41 -7.79
CA TYR A 64 -8.57 -3.36 -8.90
C TYR A 64 -8.71 -4.77 -8.33
N VAL A 65 -9.69 -5.52 -8.81
CA VAL A 65 -10.02 -6.88 -8.37
C VAL A 65 -9.77 -7.86 -9.51
#